data_AF-A0A257T348-F1
#
_entry.id   AF-A0A257T348-F1
#
_cell.length_a   1.000
_cell.length_b   1.000
_cell.length_c   1.000
_cell.angle_alpha   90.00
_cell.angle_beta   90.00
_cell.angle_gamma   90.00
#
_symmetry.space_group_name_H-M   'P 1'
#
loop_
_entity.id
_entity.type
_entity.pdbx_description
1 polymer ?
#
loop_
_entity_poly.entity_id
_entity_poly.type
_entity_poly.pdbx_seq_one_letter_code
_entity_poly.pdbx_strand_id
1 'polypeptide(L)'
;MAVKILSVNDTIGLVHFSGLLSPEECTELIAAGESSNAKPSEVIYDVSDVSYETSGRRSTVASPSVDRYPIIKAVRRRISLFIGVAEENQEPLQVLHYTRGGKYDIHYDSFLEGSPQLENGGNRMLTVLLYLNDVEQGGWTQFPHIMANIVPSVGTGILFRNIDAQNLQLRES
;
A
#
# COMPACT_ATOMS: atom_id res chain seq x y z
N MET A 1 10.71 4.58 18.52
CA MET A 1 11.02 3.25 17.94
C MET A 1 11.96 3.45 16.77
N ALA A 2 12.95 2.57 16.58
CA ALA A 2 13.90 2.66 15.47
C ALA A 2 13.47 1.71 14.34
N VAL A 3 13.40 2.22 13.11
CA VAL A 3 13.11 1.39 11.94
C VAL A 3 14.32 0.51 11.64
N LYS A 4 14.09 -0.78 11.42
CA LYS A 4 15.10 -1.76 11.03
C LYS A 4 14.83 -2.22 9.61
N ILE A 5 15.84 -2.18 8.75
CA ILE A 5 15.78 -2.76 7.41
C ILE A 5 16.02 -4.27 7.49
N LEU A 6 15.15 -5.05 6.87
CA LEU A 6 15.17 -6.51 6.86
C LEU A 6 15.76 -7.05 5.56
N SER A 7 15.40 -6.45 4.43
CA SER A 7 15.98 -6.75 3.11
C SER A 7 15.79 -5.59 2.14
N VAL A 8 16.59 -5.57 1.07
CA VAL A 8 16.53 -4.58 0.00
C VAL A 8 16.65 -5.28 -1.36
N ASN A 9 15.89 -4.81 -2.34
CA ASN A 9 16.08 -5.09 -3.76
C ASN A 9 16.16 -3.76 -4.52
N ASP A 10 17.29 -3.52 -5.18
CA ASP A 10 17.60 -2.22 -5.79
C ASP A 10 16.83 -1.96 -7.09
N THR A 11 16.35 -3.00 -7.80
CA THR A 11 15.69 -2.87 -9.10
C THR A 11 14.54 -1.87 -9.04
N ILE A 12 13.66 -2.03 -8.04
CA ILE A 12 12.52 -1.12 -7.80
C ILE A 12 12.68 -0.31 -6.52
N GLY A 13 13.81 -0.46 -5.82
CA GLY A 13 13.98 0.10 -4.48
C GLY A 13 13.01 -0.51 -3.47
N LEU A 14 12.76 -1.82 -3.57
CA LEU A 14 11.91 -2.55 -2.62
C LEU A 14 12.68 -2.72 -1.30
N VAL A 15 12.22 -2.05 -0.26
CA VAL A 15 12.78 -2.09 1.08
C VAL A 15 11.77 -2.76 2.00
N HIS A 16 12.11 -3.91 2.57
CA HIS A 16 11.34 -4.56 3.63
C HIS A 16 11.87 -4.11 4.99
N PHE A 17 11.00 -3.64 5.88
CA PHE A 17 11.39 -3.04 7.15
C PHE A 17 10.46 -3.44 8.31
N SER A 18 10.91 -3.18 9.53
CA SER A 18 10.10 -3.30 10.76
C SER A 18 10.35 -2.14 11.72
N GLY A 19 9.51 -2.02 12.74
CA GLY A 19 9.68 -1.02 13.81
C GLY A 19 9.09 0.36 13.51
N LEU A 20 8.40 0.52 12.37
CA LEU A 20 7.60 1.71 12.07
C LEU A 20 6.29 1.70 12.87
N LEU A 21 5.67 0.53 13.04
CA LEU A 21 4.49 0.29 13.88
C LEU A 21 4.84 -0.65 15.04
N SER A 22 4.23 -0.43 16.21
CA SER A 22 4.15 -1.45 17.25
C SER A 22 2.94 -2.38 17.04
N PRO A 23 2.91 -3.58 17.65
CA PRO A 23 1.75 -4.47 17.59
C PRO A 23 0.44 -3.82 18.11
N GLU A 24 0.55 -2.97 19.12
CA GLU A 24 -0.60 -2.24 19.68
C GLU A 24 -1.16 -1.23 18.67
N GLU A 25 -0.28 -0.51 17.97
CA GLU A 25 -0.68 0.41 16.91
C GLU A 25 -1.30 -0.33 15.72
N CYS A 26 -0.82 -1.52 15.39
CA CYS A 26 -1.45 -2.37 14.39
C CYS A 26 -2.90 -2.72 14.79
N THR A 27 -3.13 -3.07 16.07
CA THR A 27 -4.47 -3.35 16.59
C THR A 27 -5.37 -2.11 16.55
N GLU A 28 -4.84 -0.93 16.90
CA GLU A 28 -5.58 0.33 16.83
C GLU A 28 -5.98 0.68 15.39
N LEU A 29 -5.07 0.48 14.42
CA LEU A 29 -5.34 0.71 13.00
C LEU A 29 -6.42 -0.24 12.46
N ILE A 30 -6.39 -1.52 12.87
CA ILE A 30 -7.44 -2.49 12.52
C ILE A 30 -8.79 -2.02 13.05
N ALA A 31 -8.87 -1.68 14.34
CA ALA A 31 -10.11 -1.21 14.98
C ALA A 31 -10.64 0.08 14.32
N ALA A 32 -9.75 1.00 13.93
CA ALA A 32 -10.11 2.20 13.19
C ALA A 32 -10.69 1.88 11.81
N GLY A 33 -10.12 0.91 11.10
CA GLY A 33 -10.63 0.41 9.82
C GLY A 33 -12.03 -0.20 9.95
N GLU A 34 -12.22 -1.12 10.91
CA GLU A 34 -13.51 -1.76 11.20
C GLU A 34 -14.60 -0.75 11.56
N SER A 35 -14.23 0.30 12.30
CA SER A 35 -15.14 1.37 12.76
C SER A 35 -15.40 2.47 11.72
N SER A 36 -14.89 2.31 10.49
CA SER A 36 -14.91 3.33 9.44
C SER A 36 -15.68 2.91 8.18
N ASN A 37 -16.73 2.10 8.35
CA ASN A 37 -17.67 1.69 7.28
C ASN A 37 -16.95 1.12 6.05
N ALA A 38 -16.18 0.05 6.24
CA ALA A 38 -15.47 -0.60 5.16
C ALA A 38 -16.40 -0.97 3.98
N LYS A 39 -15.97 -0.68 2.76
CA LYS A 39 -16.70 -0.98 1.53
C LYS A 39 -15.93 -1.98 0.68
N PRO A 40 -16.57 -2.74 -0.23
CA PRO A 40 -15.86 -3.51 -1.23
C PRO A 40 -14.84 -2.63 -1.95
N SER A 41 -13.61 -3.12 -2.12
CA SER A 41 -12.57 -2.37 -2.81
C SER A 41 -12.81 -2.38 -4.32
N GLU A 42 -12.69 -1.22 -4.95
CA GLU A 42 -12.79 -1.08 -6.41
C GLU A 42 -11.38 -1.08 -7.04
N VAL A 43 -11.34 -1.44 -8.33
CA VAL A 43 -10.16 -1.31 -9.20
C VAL A 43 -10.51 -0.29 -10.27
N ILE A 44 -9.67 0.73 -10.45
CA ILE A 44 -9.85 1.70 -11.53
C ILE A 44 -9.02 1.21 -12.71
N TYR A 45 -9.68 0.75 -13.77
CA TYR A 45 -9.01 0.38 -15.01
C TYR A 45 -8.86 1.61 -15.91
N ASP A 46 -7.68 1.80 -16.48
CA ASP A 46 -7.50 2.69 -17.63
C ASP A 46 -7.91 1.90 -18.89
N VAL A 47 -8.88 2.41 -19.64
CA VAL A 47 -9.62 1.59 -20.62
C VAL A 47 -8.77 1.41 -21.89
N SER A 48 -8.20 0.21 -22.07
CA SER A 48 -7.93 -0.38 -23.38
C SER A 48 -8.63 -1.74 -23.49
N ASP A 49 -9.88 -1.68 -23.92
CA ASP A 49 -10.63 -2.68 -24.70
C ASP A 49 -10.65 -4.17 -24.28
N VAL A 50 -10.68 -4.49 -22.98
CA VAL A 50 -11.35 -5.71 -22.50
C VAL A 50 -11.97 -5.49 -21.12
N SER A 51 -13.30 -5.50 -21.05
CA SER A 51 -14.04 -5.50 -19.78
C SER A 51 -13.96 -6.90 -19.15
N TYR A 52 -12.98 -7.13 -18.28
CA TYR A 52 -13.09 -8.20 -17.30
C TYR A 52 -13.81 -7.65 -16.07
N GLU A 53 -14.78 -8.42 -15.58
CA GLU A 53 -15.41 -8.23 -14.27
C GLU A 53 -14.38 -7.84 -13.20
N THR A 54 -14.84 -7.15 -12.16
CA THR A 54 -14.15 -6.72 -10.92
C THR A 54 -13.39 -7.82 -10.15
N SER A 55 -13.19 -9.01 -10.75
CA SER A 55 -12.54 -10.23 -10.27
C SER A 55 -11.10 -10.08 -9.77
N GLY A 56 -10.42 -8.98 -10.12
CA GLY A 56 -9.02 -8.72 -9.77
C GLY A 56 -8.80 -8.41 -8.29
N ARG A 57 -9.78 -7.82 -7.59
CA ARG A 57 -9.65 -7.43 -6.19
C ARG A 57 -10.84 -7.89 -5.36
N ARG A 58 -10.55 -8.70 -4.34
CA ARG A 58 -11.51 -9.18 -3.35
C ARG A 58 -11.00 -8.82 -1.95
N SER A 59 -11.28 -7.58 -1.58
CA SER A 59 -11.02 -7.01 -0.26
C SER A 59 -12.10 -6.02 0.11
N THR A 60 -12.15 -5.62 1.38
CA THR A 60 -12.79 -4.38 1.79
C THR A 60 -11.74 -3.33 2.08
N VAL A 61 -12.10 -2.06 1.88
CA VAL A 61 -11.27 -0.89 2.16
C VAL A 61 -12.04 0.07 3.04
N ALA A 62 -11.36 0.63 4.03
CA ALA A 62 -11.79 1.79 4.78
C ALA A 62 -10.69 2.87 4.72
N SER A 63 -11.08 4.13 4.75
CA SER A 63 -10.16 5.26 4.88
C SER A 63 -10.49 6.04 6.16
N PRO A 64 -10.02 5.59 7.34
CA PRO A 64 -10.31 6.24 8.60
C PRO A 64 -9.86 7.71 8.60
N SER A 65 -10.74 8.61 9.05
CA SER A 65 -10.44 10.05 9.07
C SER A 65 -9.32 10.39 10.06
N VAL A 66 -8.38 11.22 9.60
CA VAL A 66 -7.28 11.76 10.43
C VAL A 66 -7.82 12.53 11.64
N ASP A 67 -8.94 13.22 11.50
CA ASP A 67 -9.55 14.01 12.59
C ASP A 67 -10.17 13.14 13.68
N ARG A 68 -10.60 11.93 13.30
CA ARG A 68 -11.27 10.98 14.22
C ARG A 68 -10.26 10.07 14.92
N TYR A 69 -9.15 9.74 14.28
CA TYR A 69 -8.20 8.73 14.76
C TYR A 69 -6.78 9.32 14.81
N PRO A 70 -6.31 9.78 15.99
CA PRO A 70 -4.97 10.35 16.16
C PRO A 70 -3.82 9.44 15.71
N ILE A 71 -3.99 8.11 15.81
CA ILE A 71 -3.01 7.13 15.31
C ILE A 71 -2.74 7.30 13.81
N ILE A 72 -3.75 7.62 13.00
CA ILE A 72 -3.59 7.84 11.57
C ILE A 72 -2.64 9.02 11.33
N LYS A 73 -2.81 10.11 12.07
CA LYS A 73 -1.92 11.28 12.02
C LYS A 73 -0.48 10.92 12.42
N ALA A 74 -0.31 10.16 13.50
CA ALA A 74 1.00 9.75 13.99
C ALA A 74 1.73 8.81 13.00
N VAL A 75 1.00 7.90 12.36
CA VAL A 75 1.55 6.99 11.33
C VAL A 75 1.94 7.76 10.08
N ARG A 76 1.08 8.64 9.56
CA ARG A 76 1.41 9.51 8.40
C ARG A 76 2.67 10.34 8.64
N ARG A 77 2.79 10.94 9.82
CA ARG A 77 3.99 11.68 10.23
C ARG A 77 5.24 10.81 10.21
N ARG A 78 5.18 9.60 10.77
CA ARG A 78 6.31 8.66 10.77
C ARG A 78 6.69 8.21 9.36
N ILE A 79 5.71 7.92 8.51
CA ILE A 79 5.94 7.57 7.11
C ILE A 79 6.68 8.72 6.41
N SER A 80 6.22 9.96 6.58
CA SER A 80 6.86 11.15 5.99
C SER A 80 8.33 11.27 6.40
N LEU A 81 8.62 11.12 7.70
CA LEU A 81 9.99 11.14 8.21
C LEU A 81 10.84 9.98 7.68
N PHE A 82 10.24 8.81 7.48
CA PHE A 82 10.93 7.62 7.00
C PHE A 82 11.29 7.72 5.52
N ILE A 83 10.37 8.18 4.67
CA ILE A 83 10.57 8.22 3.21
C ILE A 83 11.11 9.56 2.69
N GLY A 84 11.15 10.59 3.53
CA GLY A 84 11.63 11.93 3.15
C GLY A 84 10.67 12.72 2.25
N VAL A 85 9.38 12.37 2.23
CA VAL A 85 8.34 13.05 1.45
C VAL A 85 7.34 13.71 2.38
N ALA A 86 6.95 14.94 2.08
CA ALA A 86 6.02 15.72 2.89
C ALA A 86 4.64 15.05 3.03
N GLU A 87 3.97 15.26 4.17
CA GLU A 87 2.69 14.60 4.50
C GLU A 87 1.54 15.01 3.59
N GLU A 88 1.64 16.18 2.97
CA GLU A 88 0.67 16.75 2.03
C GLU A 88 0.60 15.94 0.73
N ASN A 89 1.67 15.22 0.39
CA ASN A 89 1.74 14.36 -0.80
C ASN A 89 1.19 12.94 -0.54
N GLN A 90 0.79 12.63 0.69
CA GLN A 90 0.24 11.32 1.02
C GLN A 90 -1.27 11.30 0.78
N GLU A 91 -1.74 10.38 -0.07
CA GLU A 91 -3.14 10.02 -0.15
C GLU A 91 -3.70 9.60 1.22
N PRO A 92 -5.02 9.66 1.46
CA PRO A 92 -5.63 9.17 2.69
C PRO A 92 -5.21 7.73 2.98
N LEU A 93 -4.86 7.44 4.25
CA LEU A 93 -4.45 6.08 4.65
C LEU A 93 -5.61 5.11 4.43
N GLN A 94 -5.34 4.02 3.71
CA GLN A 94 -6.29 2.96 3.45
C GLN A 94 -6.01 1.75 4.34
N VAL A 95 -7.01 1.27 5.06
CA VAL A 95 -6.99 0.00 5.78
C VAL A 95 -7.71 -1.04 4.94
N LEU A 96 -6.98 -2.06 4.52
CA LEU A 96 -7.47 -3.14 3.67
C LEU A 96 -7.67 -4.41 4.49
N HIS A 97 -8.81 -5.07 4.26
CA HIS A 97 -9.10 -6.34 4.90
C HIS A 97 -9.43 -7.41 3.84
N TYR A 98 -8.71 -8.52 3.92
CA TYR A 98 -8.87 -9.67 3.04
C TYR A 98 -9.40 -10.84 3.86
N THR A 99 -10.61 -11.31 3.54
CA THR A 99 -11.14 -12.56 4.09
C THR A 99 -10.51 -13.76 3.38
N ARG A 100 -10.77 -14.98 3.85
CA ARG A 100 -10.24 -16.20 3.23
C ARG A 100 -10.57 -16.25 1.73
N GLY A 101 -9.53 -16.40 0.91
CA GLY A 101 -9.63 -16.39 -0.56
C GLY A 101 -9.67 -15.00 -1.18
N GLY A 102 -9.74 -13.93 -0.37
CA GLY A 102 -9.53 -12.56 -0.81
C GLY A 102 -8.15 -12.40 -1.46
N LYS A 103 -8.07 -11.54 -2.48
CA LYS A 103 -6.85 -11.32 -3.26
C LYS A 103 -6.83 -9.93 -3.87
N TYR A 104 -5.65 -9.50 -4.31
CA TYR A 104 -5.50 -8.45 -5.31
C TYR A 104 -4.54 -9.00 -6.36
N ASP A 105 -5.01 -9.10 -7.60
CA ASP A 105 -4.18 -9.49 -8.75
C ASP A 105 -3.05 -8.48 -8.97
N ILE A 106 -2.01 -8.95 -9.67
CA ILE A 106 -0.83 -8.13 -10.00
C ILE A 106 -1.28 -6.88 -10.75
N HIS A 107 -0.84 -5.73 -10.27
CA HIS A 107 -1.17 -4.42 -10.79
C HIS A 107 -0.03 -3.45 -10.48
N TYR A 108 -0.12 -2.27 -11.07
CA TYR A 108 0.75 -1.16 -10.75
C TYR A 108 -0.02 -0.13 -9.93
N ASP A 109 0.66 0.49 -8.98
CA ASP A 109 0.08 1.59 -8.21
C ASP A 109 0.10 2.90 -8.98
N SER A 110 1.03 3.06 -9.94
CA SER A 110 1.13 4.23 -10.82
C SER A 110 0.04 4.25 -11.90
N PHE A 111 -0.28 5.44 -12.38
CA PHE A 111 -1.13 5.66 -13.54
C PHE A 111 -0.31 5.68 -14.84
N LEU A 112 -0.93 5.31 -15.96
CA LEU A 112 -0.32 5.40 -17.29
C LEU A 112 -0.29 6.85 -17.79
N GLU A 113 0.62 7.15 -18.73
CA GLU A 113 0.66 8.46 -19.37
C GLU A 113 -0.68 8.76 -20.07
N GLY A 114 -1.20 9.98 -19.86
CA GLY A 114 -2.50 10.40 -20.37
C GLY A 114 -3.71 10.00 -19.51
N SER A 115 -3.50 9.27 -18.41
CA SER A 115 -4.56 8.91 -17.48
C SER A 115 -5.16 10.17 -16.81
N PRO A 116 -6.50 10.35 -16.77
CA PRO A 116 -7.15 11.51 -16.14
C PRO A 116 -6.75 11.75 -14.68
N GLN A 117 -6.36 10.69 -13.97
CA GLN A 117 -5.93 10.69 -12.57
C GLN A 117 -4.67 11.54 -12.37
N LEU A 118 -3.82 11.65 -13.40
CA LEU A 118 -2.62 12.48 -13.37
C LEU A 118 -2.94 13.98 -13.21
N GLU A 119 -4.13 14.43 -13.60
CA GLU A 119 -4.58 15.81 -13.40
C GLU A 119 -4.80 16.13 -11.91
N ASN A 120 -5.00 15.10 -11.08
CA ASN A 120 -5.26 15.23 -9.65
C ASN A 120 -4.00 15.00 -8.80
N GLY A 121 -2.96 15.80 -9.04
CA GLY A 121 -1.74 15.78 -8.22
C GLY A 121 -0.62 14.89 -8.74
N GLY A 122 -0.73 14.38 -9.98
CA GLY A 122 0.33 13.63 -10.65
C GLY A 122 0.30 12.13 -10.39
N ASN A 123 1.46 11.48 -10.53
CA ASN A 123 1.60 10.03 -10.39
C ASN A 123 2.11 9.64 -8.99
N ARG A 124 1.82 8.40 -8.57
CA ARG A 124 2.26 7.87 -7.28
C ARG A 124 3.73 7.43 -7.33
N MET A 125 4.63 8.21 -6.75
CA MET A 125 6.06 7.89 -6.79
C MET A 125 6.45 6.66 -5.96
N LEU A 126 5.88 6.54 -4.76
CA LEU A 126 6.25 5.55 -3.76
C LEU A 126 4.99 4.93 -3.17
N THR A 127 5.07 3.64 -2.85
CA THR A 127 4.06 2.95 -2.04
C THR A 127 4.70 2.47 -0.75
N VAL A 128 4.01 2.74 0.37
CA VAL A 128 4.32 2.12 1.68
C VAL A 128 3.16 1.22 2.06
N LEU A 129 3.40 -0.08 2.14
CA LEU A 129 2.43 -1.07 2.58
C LEU A 129 2.82 -1.59 3.97
N LEU A 130 1.89 -1.53 4.92
CA LEU A 130 2.10 -1.93 6.31
C LEU A 130 1.25 -3.15 6.64
N TYR A 131 1.85 -4.18 7.23
CA TYR A 131 1.16 -5.40 7.62
C TYR A 131 0.68 -5.30 9.07
N LEU A 132 -0.63 -5.38 9.27
CA LEU A 132 -1.27 -5.14 10.57
C LEU A 132 -1.48 -6.41 11.40
N ASN A 133 -1.34 -7.58 10.79
CA ASN A 133 -1.47 -8.88 11.47
C ASN A 133 -0.65 -9.95 10.73
N ASP A 134 -0.33 -11.03 11.44
CA ASP A 134 0.20 -12.24 10.82
C ASP A 134 -0.92 -12.98 10.05
N VAL A 135 -0.54 -13.65 8.97
CA VAL A 135 -1.44 -14.48 8.16
C VAL A 135 -0.92 -15.91 8.18
N GLU A 136 -1.76 -16.87 8.59
CA GLU A 136 -1.38 -18.28 8.74
C GLU A 136 -0.91 -18.90 7.41
N GLN A 137 -1.60 -18.61 6.30
CA GLN A 137 -1.27 -19.12 4.98
C GLN A 137 -1.67 -18.14 3.87
N GLY A 138 -0.76 -17.91 2.91
CA GLY A 138 -1.00 -16.99 1.79
C GLY A 138 -0.88 -15.52 2.20
N GLY A 139 -1.59 -14.63 1.49
CA GLY A 139 -1.56 -13.19 1.77
C GLY A 139 -0.25 -12.49 1.44
N TRP A 140 0.62 -13.12 0.65
CA TRP A 140 1.92 -12.57 0.29
C TRP A 140 1.77 -11.38 -0.66
N THR A 141 2.63 -10.40 -0.51
CA THR A 141 2.82 -9.39 -1.56
C THR A 141 3.87 -9.91 -2.54
N GLN A 142 3.46 -10.09 -3.80
CA GLN A 142 4.29 -10.70 -4.83
C GLN A 142 4.76 -9.64 -5.83
N PHE A 143 6.05 -9.68 -6.15
CA PHE A 143 6.66 -8.86 -7.20
C PHE A 143 7.27 -9.81 -8.25
N PRO A 144 6.48 -10.26 -9.26
CA PRO A 144 6.89 -11.34 -10.16
C PRO A 144 8.14 -11.01 -10.98
N HIS A 145 8.28 -9.75 -11.43
CA HIS A 145 9.38 -9.31 -12.29
C HIS A 145 10.75 -9.35 -11.59
N ILE A 146 10.78 -9.24 -10.27
CA ILE A 146 12.00 -9.35 -9.45
C ILE A 146 12.04 -10.64 -8.63
N MET A 147 11.11 -11.58 -8.87
CA MET A 147 10.98 -12.86 -8.17
C MET A 147 10.94 -12.73 -6.64
N ALA A 148 10.36 -11.64 -6.11
CA ALA A 148 10.27 -11.39 -4.68
C ALA A 148 8.88 -11.75 -4.14
N ASN A 149 8.87 -12.36 -2.95
CA ASN A 149 7.66 -12.67 -2.20
C ASN A 149 7.83 -12.16 -0.76
N ILE A 150 6.93 -11.29 -0.31
CA ILE A 150 6.95 -10.75 1.03
C ILE A 150 5.83 -11.40 1.83
N VAL A 151 6.21 -12.11 2.88
CA VAL A 151 5.27 -12.74 3.82
C VAL A 151 4.81 -11.66 4.80
N PRO A 152 3.49 -11.44 4.95
CA PRO A 152 2.97 -10.46 5.89
C PRO A 152 3.31 -10.88 7.33
N SER A 153 3.89 -9.97 8.09
CA SER A 153 4.09 -10.15 9.52
C SER A 153 3.77 -8.86 10.28
N VAL A 154 3.11 -8.98 11.43
CA VAL A 154 2.63 -7.83 12.20
C VAL A 154 3.73 -6.78 12.44
N GLY A 155 3.44 -5.52 12.12
CA GLY A 155 4.33 -4.39 12.33
C GLY A 155 5.49 -4.28 11.34
N THR A 156 5.60 -5.21 10.38
CA THR A 156 6.50 -5.08 9.23
C THR A 156 5.84 -4.28 8.11
N GLY A 157 6.63 -3.81 7.16
CA GLY A 157 6.13 -3.12 5.98
C GLY A 157 7.13 -3.10 4.85
N ILE A 158 6.65 -2.73 3.68
CA ILE A 158 7.47 -2.56 2.48
C ILE A 158 7.33 -1.15 1.92
N LEU A 159 8.42 -0.65 1.35
CA LEU A 159 8.49 0.56 0.56
C LEU A 159 8.99 0.18 -0.83
N PHE A 160 8.36 0.65 -1.90
CA PHE A 160 8.86 0.47 -3.26
C PHE A 160 8.51 1.68 -4.14
N ARG A 161 9.25 1.86 -5.23
CA ARG A 161 9.00 2.90 -6.23
C ARG A 161 8.07 2.36 -7.31
N ASN A 162 7.17 3.22 -7.78
CA ASN A 162 6.26 2.87 -8.89
C ASN A 162 6.65 3.56 -10.20
N ILE A 163 7.43 4.64 -10.15
CA ILE A 163 7.87 5.39 -11.33
C ILE A 163 9.37 5.69 -11.31
N ASP A 164 9.95 5.88 -12.50
CA ASP A 164 11.33 6.26 -12.70
C ASP A 164 11.55 7.78 -12.56
N ALA A 165 12.78 8.25 -12.78
CA ALA A 165 13.13 9.66 -12.69
C ALA A 165 12.51 10.52 -13.82
N GLN A 166 11.88 9.89 -14.82
CA GLN A 166 11.16 10.53 -15.92
C GLN A 166 9.63 10.52 -15.69
N ASN A 167 9.17 10.09 -14.50
CA ASN A 167 7.78 9.89 -14.13
C ASN A 167 7.05 8.79 -14.93
N LEU A 168 7.80 7.89 -15.56
CA LEU A 168 7.25 6.74 -16.27
C LEU A 168 7.14 5.55 -15.32
N GLN A 169 6.08 4.76 -15.49
CA GLN A 169 5.85 3.53 -14.73
C GLN A 169 7.06 2.59 -14.79
N LEU A 170 7.55 2.17 -13.62
CA LEU A 170 8.55 1.11 -13.50
C LEU A 170 7.88 -0.22 -13.79
N ARG A 171 8.31 -0.91 -14.84
CA ARG A 171 7.66 -2.16 -15.28
C ARG A 171 8.03 -3.36 -14.40
N GLU A 172 9.09 -3.22 -13.63
CA GLU A 172 9.58 -4.22 -12.70
C GLU A 172 8.87 -4.17 -11.34
N SER A 173 8.11 -3.09 -11.07
CA SER A 173 7.37 -2.90 -9.80
C SER A 173 6.10 -3.72 -9.73
#